data_AF-A0A8C5D7J8-F1
#
_entry.id   AF-A0A8C5D7J8-F1
#
_cell.length_a   1.000
_cell.length_b   1.000
_cell.length_c   1.000
_cell.angle_alpha   90.00
_cell.angle_beta   90.00
_cell.angle_gamma   90.00
#
_symmetry.space_group_name_H-M   'P 1'
#
loop_
_entity.id
_entity.type
_entity.pdbx_description
1 polymer ?
#
loop_
_entity_poly.entity_id
_entity_poly.type
_entity_poly.pdbx_seq_one_letter_code
_entity_poly.pdbx_strand_id
1 'polypeptide(L)'
;LINIYCLFLSLFVSEVTAATVYWEPQHKTVLLKEGVMEKEGDAYGYLNHTLLTTGWSVLEIRAGYGETPETDEITFFLAGYLEGFLTAQQMMDHYSNMYPQLIHKPEVLHPVQNFMMKQDQWVRQQVKLNRSSDPLWKHAGFIVAQMDGLHAGVADWAKKQGKKPLSLFAVQFLNAVGDLLDLIPALVPDSKHFLRDFQLPGMGHCSALIKMLPGFENMLFAHSSWYTYAATMRIYKHWDFNMADPHAATGKLSFSSYPGFLVSLDDFYLLGSGLMMTQTTNNVFNSTLFDAVTPHSLLAWQRVRLAHSLAHTGEEWAKTFSRHNSGTYNNQYMVVDRSRVKLGHSISEGALTVVEQIPGLVEFSDQTQALRSGYWPSYNVPFHRRIYLLSGYGEMWKQHGDDFSYDLCPRAKIFRRDQGDVEDLDSLKHIMRFNDYKKDPYSKGDPCKTICCRNDLNTKRPSPGGCYDTKVTDFHMAEDFRAEALNGPTTQDGLPPFNWDQFSSVVHQGLPQFYNFSFVMMQPRLFQP
;
A
#
# COMPACT_ATOMS: atom_id res chain seq x y z
N LEU A 1 11.98 47.33 -31.05
CA LEU A 1 11.16 46.76 -29.95
C LEU A 1 10.41 45.54 -30.48
N ILE A 2 11.08 44.40 -30.62
CA ILE A 2 10.42 43.09 -30.76
C ILE A 2 11.26 42.13 -29.92
N ASN A 3 10.67 41.71 -28.82
CA ASN A 3 11.19 40.76 -27.84
C ASN A 3 10.38 39.48 -28.08
N ILE A 4 10.99 38.38 -28.52
CA ILE A 4 10.30 37.08 -28.60
C ILE A 4 11.21 36.00 -28.00
N TYR A 5 10.92 35.74 -26.73
CA TYR A 5 11.03 34.52 -25.95
C TYR A 5 11.68 33.28 -26.61
N CYS A 6 12.84 32.90 -26.10
CA CYS A 6 13.31 31.51 -26.11
C CYS A 6 12.42 30.68 -25.18
N LEU A 7 11.61 29.78 -25.75
CA LEU A 7 11.03 28.66 -25.00
C LEU A 7 12.16 27.66 -24.70
N PHE A 8 12.51 27.52 -23.42
CA PHE A 8 13.23 26.34 -22.94
C PHE A 8 12.27 25.16 -22.91
N LEU A 9 12.32 24.32 -23.94
CA LEU A 9 11.84 22.94 -23.86
C LEU A 9 12.84 22.16 -23.00
N SER A 10 12.53 21.98 -21.71
CA SER A 10 13.24 21.00 -20.89
C SER A 10 12.87 19.61 -21.40
N LEU A 11 13.78 18.99 -22.14
CA LEU A 11 13.77 17.55 -22.39
C LEU A 11 13.84 16.87 -21.02
N PHE A 12 12.71 16.35 -20.51
CA PHE A 12 12.67 15.54 -19.31
C PHE A 12 13.33 14.19 -19.59
N VAL A 13 14.65 14.15 -19.47
CA VAL A 13 15.44 12.91 -19.46
C VAL A 13 15.13 12.20 -18.15
N SER A 14 14.82 10.90 -18.21
CA SER A 14 14.72 10.04 -17.03
C SER A 14 16.05 10.12 -16.26
N GLU A 15 15.97 10.61 -15.01
CA GLU A 15 17.11 10.68 -14.12
C GLU A 15 17.12 9.42 -13.26
N VAL A 16 18.14 8.59 -13.42
CA VAL A 16 18.35 7.40 -12.59
C VAL A 16 19.40 7.74 -11.55
N THR A 17 19.02 7.70 -10.27
CA THR A 17 19.97 7.84 -9.17
C THR A 17 20.26 6.47 -8.59
N ALA A 18 21.52 6.04 -8.68
CA ALA A 18 22.00 4.78 -8.14
C ALA A 18 22.91 5.01 -6.93
N ALA A 19 22.96 4.05 -6.02
CA ALA A 19 23.92 4.05 -4.92
C ALA A 19 24.21 2.64 -4.42
N THR A 20 25.36 2.51 -3.77
CA THR A 20 25.81 1.31 -3.07
C THR A 20 26.24 1.68 -1.66
N VAL A 21 25.94 0.83 -0.69
CA VAL A 21 26.35 0.99 0.71
C VAL A 21 27.07 -0.24 1.22
N TYR A 22 28.08 0.02 2.05
CA TYR A 22 28.87 -0.98 2.77
C TYR A 22 28.74 -0.77 4.27
N TRP A 23 28.74 -1.85 5.04
CA TRP A 23 28.87 -1.81 6.48
C TRP A 23 30.34 -1.67 6.87
N GLU A 24 30.66 -0.67 7.70
CA GLU A 24 31.98 -0.52 8.30
C GLU A 24 31.93 -0.97 9.77
N PRO A 25 32.32 -2.22 10.09
CA PRO A 25 32.11 -2.81 11.41
C PRO A 25 32.93 -2.15 12.53
N GLN A 26 34.09 -1.57 12.20
CA GLN A 26 34.99 -0.96 13.19
C GLN A 26 34.38 0.28 13.85
N HIS A 27 33.76 1.14 13.06
CA HIS A 27 33.11 2.36 13.54
C HIS A 27 31.59 2.23 13.64
N LYS A 28 31.02 1.09 13.19
CA LYS A 28 29.57 0.87 13.04
C LYS A 28 28.92 1.97 12.20
N THR A 29 29.55 2.29 11.07
CA THR A 29 29.07 3.32 10.15
C THR A 29 28.72 2.72 8.80
N VAL A 30 28.00 3.50 7.99
CA VAL A 30 27.69 3.15 6.61
C VAL A 30 28.62 3.93 5.69
N LEU A 31 29.35 3.21 4.84
CA LEU A 31 30.09 3.81 3.74
C LEU A 31 29.19 3.85 2.50
N LEU A 32 28.82 5.05 2.07
CA LEU A 32 27.96 5.28 0.91
C LEU A 32 28.78 5.68 -0.33
N LYS A 33 28.52 5.01 -1.44
CA LYS A 33 29.00 5.38 -2.78
C LYS A 33 27.83 5.73 -3.69
N GLU A 34 27.81 6.97 -4.17
CA GLU A 34 26.75 7.52 -5.03
C GLU A 34 27.08 7.30 -6.51
N GLY A 35 26.05 7.15 -7.34
CA GLY A 35 26.17 7.01 -8.79
C GLY A 35 26.60 5.64 -9.29
N VAL A 36 26.78 4.66 -8.40
CA VAL A 36 27.27 3.31 -8.73
C VAL A 36 26.41 2.21 -8.10
N MET A 37 26.30 1.08 -8.80
CA MET A 37 25.75 -0.18 -8.30
C MET A 37 26.85 -1.24 -8.34
N GLU A 38 27.65 -1.31 -7.28
CA GLU A 38 28.70 -2.32 -7.12
C GLU A 38 28.04 -3.58 -6.54
N LYS A 39 28.11 -4.71 -7.27
CA LYS A 39 27.43 -5.96 -6.89
C LYS A 39 28.01 -6.58 -5.62
N GLU A 40 29.24 -6.20 -5.30
CA GLU A 40 30.02 -6.58 -4.12
C GLU A 40 29.57 -5.83 -2.86
N GLY A 41 28.73 -4.80 -3.00
CA GLY A 41 28.18 -4.02 -1.89
C GLY A 41 27.16 -4.76 -1.05
N ASP A 42 27.11 -4.42 0.24
CA ASP A 42 26.20 -5.06 1.21
C ASP A 42 24.73 -4.71 0.92
N ALA A 43 24.46 -3.51 0.38
CA ALA A 43 23.23 -3.21 -0.33
C ALA A 43 23.47 -2.22 -1.49
N TYR A 44 22.78 -2.42 -2.61
CA TYR A 44 22.84 -1.53 -3.77
C TYR A 44 21.49 -1.46 -4.48
N GLY A 45 21.31 -0.43 -5.29
CA GLY A 45 20.03 -0.16 -5.90
C GLY A 45 19.95 1.17 -6.60
N TYR A 46 18.77 1.47 -7.12
CA TYR A 46 18.50 2.71 -7.81
C TYR A 46 17.05 3.16 -7.65
N LEU A 47 16.86 4.46 -7.79
CA LEU A 47 15.57 5.10 -7.99
C LEU A 47 15.54 5.71 -9.39
N ASN A 48 14.56 5.30 -10.19
CA ASN A 48 14.27 5.90 -11.48
C ASN A 48 13.18 6.97 -11.32
N HIS A 49 13.57 8.23 -11.49
CA HIS A 49 12.70 9.40 -11.31
C HIS A 49 11.81 9.61 -12.54
N THR A 50 10.71 8.85 -12.61
CA THR A 50 9.75 8.92 -13.74
C THR A 50 8.33 9.31 -13.33
N LEU A 51 8.11 9.70 -12.07
CA LEU A 51 6.80 10.14 -11.57
C LEU A 51 6.10 11.18 -12.47
N LEU A 52 6.83 12.19 -12.95
CA LEU A 52 6.24 13.26 -13.77
C LEU A 52 5.92 12.83 -15.22
N THR A 53 6.54 11.78 -15.72
CA THR A 53 6.39 11.33 -17.12
C THR A 53 5.50 10.10 -17.25
N THR A 54 5.56 9.16 -16.30
CA THR A 54 4.81 7.89 -16.31
C THR A 54 3.77 7.79 -15.20
N GLY A 55 3.77 8.73 -14.24
CA GLY A 55 2.98 8.63 -13.02
C GLY A 55 3.64 7.77 -11.93
N TRP A 56 4.80 7.16 -12.17
CA TRP A 56 5.48 6.33 -11.17
C TRP A 56 6.98 6.57 -11.17
N SER A 57 7.58 6.74 -10.00
CA SER A 57 8.99 6.38 -9.84
C SER A 57 9.12 4.87 -9.61
N VAL A 58 10.27 4.29 -9.93
CA VAL A 58 10.55 2.87 -9.68
C VAL A 58 11.81 2.75 -8.83
N LEU A 59 11.72 2.04 -7.70
CA LEU A 59 12.82 1.79 -6.77
C LEU A 59 13.16 0.30 -6.78
N GLU A 60 14.43 -0.03 -6.98
CA GLU A 60 14.95 -1.38 -6.79
C GLU A 60 16.06 -1.38 -5.76
N ILE A 61 15.98 -2.30 -4.79
CA ILE A 61 17.00 -2.49 -3.77
C ILE A 61 17.32 -3.97 -3.65
N ARG A 62 18.62 -4.28 -3.68
CA ARG A 62 19.16 -5.60 -3.41
C ARG A 62 20.12 -5.52 -2.23
N ALA A 63 19.99 -6.42 -1.27
CA ALA A 63 20.77 -6.38 -0.02
C ALA A 63 21.13 -7.79 0.49
N GLY A 64 22.24 -7.92 1.21
CA GLY A 64 22.71 -9.19 1.79
C GLY A 64 23.47 -10.08 0.80
N TYR A 65 23.92 -9.51 -0.33
CA TYR A 65 24.69 -10.18 -1.37
C TYR A 65 26.17 -9.77 -1.39
N GLY A 66 26.61 -8.94 -0.45
CA GLY A 66 27.97 -8.44 -0.38
C GLY A 66 29.01 -9.55 -0.18
N GLU A 67 30.27 -9.27 -0.50
CA GLU A 67 31.37 -10.24 -0.40
C GLU A 67 31.55 -10.78 1.03
N THR A 68 31.32 -9.93 2.03
CA THR A 68 31.34 -10.32 3.45
C THR A 68 29.90 -10.48 3.92
N PRO A 69 29.48 -11.70 4.30
CA PRO A 69 28.12 -11.91 4.79
C PRO A 69 27.85 -11.12 6.07
N GLU A 70 26.90 -10.20 5.99
CA GLU A 70 26.40 -9.45 7.13
C GLU A 70 25.19 -10.15 7.78
N THR A 71 24.92 -9.84 9.05
CA THR A 71 23.71 -10.34 9.71
C THR A 71 22.45 -9.80 9.02
N ASP A 72 21.33 -10.52 9.10
CA ASP A 72 20.04 -10.05 8.58
C ASP A 72 19.63 -8.68 9.16
N GLU A 73 19.95 -8.41 10.43
CA GLU A 73 19.68 -7.12 11.07
C GLU A 73 20.44 -5.96 10.40
N ILE A 74 21.71 -6.17 10.07
CA ILE A 74 22.54 -5.21 9.31
C ILE A 74 22.04 -5.09 7.87
N THR A 75 21.72 -6.21 7.23
CA THR A 75 21.17 -6.24 5.86
C THR A 75 19.91 -5.37 5.75
N PHE A 76 18.96 -5.53 6.67
CA PHE A 76 17.74 -4.73 6.69
C PHE A 76 18.02 -3.25 7.00
N PHE A 77 18.93 -2.97 7.94
CA PHE A 77 19.37 -1.59 8.22
C PHE A 77 19.96 -0.91 6.98
N LEU A 78 20.86 -1.58 6.26
CA LEU A 78 21.47 -1.05 5.05
C LEU A 78 20.47 -0.87 3.90
N ALA A 79 19.56 -1.83 3.71
CA ALA A 79 18.47 -1.70 2.74
C ALA A 79 17.59 -0.49 3.04
N GLY A 80 17.23 -0.30 4.32
CA GLY A 80 16.52 0.89 4.79
C GLY A 80 17.30 2.18 4.52
N TYR A 81 18.58 2.21 4.90
CA TYR A 81 19.46 3.36 4.66
C TYR A 81 19.51 3.73 3.18
N LEU A 82 19.71 2.75 2.31
CA LEU A 82 19.77 2.99 0.88
C LEU A 82 18.45 3.53 0.34
N GLU A 83 17.30 2.98 0.74
CA GLU A 83 15.98 3.53 0.38
C GLU A 83 15.82 4.98 0.85
N GLY A 84 16.19 5.24 2.10
CA GLY A 84 16.04 6.56 2.73
C GLY A 84 16.90 7.60 2.04
N PHE A 85 18.11 7.22 1.63
CA PHE A 85 19.01 8.09 0.87
C PHE A 85 18.49 8.36 -0.54
N LEU A 86 18.14 7.32 -1.31
CA LEU A 86 17.71 7.44 -2.69
C LEU A 86 16.38 8.19 -2.83
N THR A 87 15.46 8.00 -1.89
CA THR A 87 14.09 8.57 -1.95
C THR A 87 13.91 9.83 -1.11
N ALA A 88 14.98 10.36 -0.49
CA ALA A 88 14.93 11.41 0.52
C ALA A 88 14.11 12.65 0.13
N GLN A 89 14.31 13.19 -1.07
CA GLN A 89 13.55 14.36 -1.56
C GLN A 89 12.05 14.04 -1.65
N GLN A 90 11.70 12.91 -2.25
CA GLN A 90 10.31 12.47 -2.39
C GLN A 90 9.67 12.18 -1.02
N MET A 91 10.44 11.65 -0.05
CA MET A 91 9.96 11.47 1.33
C MET A 91 9.56 12.81 1.97
N MET A 92 10.38 13.86 1.80
CA MET A 92 10.10 15.18 2.35
C MET A 92 8.86 15.81 1.69
N ASP A 93 8.74 15.74 0.37
CA ASP A 93 7.60 16.29 -0.36
C ASP A 93 6.31 15.51 -0.04
N HIS A 94 6.37 14.18 -0.02
CA HIS A 94 5.22 13.35 0.34
C HIS A 94 4.77 13.56 1.79
N TYR A 95 5.70 13.71 2.74
CA TYR A 95 5.36 14.08 4.12
C TYR A 95 4.68 15.45 4.20
N SER A 96 5.17 16.46 3.47
CA SER A 96 4.53 17.78 3.36
C SER A 96 3.10 17.69 2.82
N ASN A 97 2.85 16.79 1.88
CA ASN A 97 1.52 16.58 1.30
C ASN A 97 0.58 15.84 2.26
N MET A 98 1.07 14.78 2.91
CA MET A 98 0.26 13.85 3.71
C MET A 98 0.04 14.29 5.15
N TYR A 99 1.01 14.96 5.78
CA TYR A 99 0.88 15.46 7.15
C TYR A 99 -0.39 16.29 7.36
N PRO A 100 -0.68 17.33 6.53
CA PRO A 100 -1.88 18.14 6.68
C PRO A 100 -3.14 17.42 6.20
N GLN A 101 -3.11 16.15 5.78
CA GLN A 101 -4.32 15.35 5.48
C GLN A 101 -4.81 14.57 6.70
N LEU A 102 -3.94 14.34 7.68
CA LEU A 102 -4.24 13.55 8.89
C LEU A 102 -4.16 14.40 10.15
N ILE A 103 -3.18 15.30 10.24
CA ILE A 103 -2.93 16.15 11.42
C ILE A 103 -3.22 17.60 11.05
N HIS A 104 -4.50 18.00 11.08
CA HIS A 104 -4.93 19.37 10.77
C HIS A 104 -4.84 20.32 11.96
N LYS A 105 -4.93 19.78 13.19
CA LYS A 105 -5.06 20.57 14.40
C LYS A 105 -3.97 20.22 15.42
N PRO A 106 -3.41 21.21 16.15
CA PRO A 106 -2.37 20.96 17.13
C PRO A 106 -2.75 19.96 18.21
N GLU A 107 -4.03 19.90 18.61
CA GLU A 107 -4.52 18.96 19.62
C GLU A 107 -4.43 17.47 19.21
N VAL A 108 -4.36 17.18 17.91
CA VAL A 108 -4.20 15.80 17.40
C VAL A 108 -2.76 15.32 17.53
N LEU A 109 -1.80 16.25 17.39
CA LEU A 109 -0.38 15.89 17.27
C LEU A 109 0.15 15.19 18.53
N HIS A 110 -0.08 15.76 19.71
CA HIS A 110 0.51 15.25 20.94
C HIS A 110 0.01 13.85 21.34
N PRO A 111 -1.31 13.55 21.31
CA PRO A 111 -1.81 12.19 21.53
C PRO A 111 -1.22 11.16 20.58
N VAL A 112 -1.15 11.48 19.28
CA VAL A 112 -0.59 10.59 18.25
C VAL A 112 0.89 10.34 18.49
N GLN A 113 1.70 11.39 18.70
CA GLN A 113 3.12 11.26 19.01
C GLN A 113 3.36 10.40 20.24
N ASN A 114 2.58 10.61 21.31
CA ASN A 114 2.71 9.84 22.55
C ASN A 114 2.36 8.36 22.34
N PHE A 115 1.28 8.07 21.59
CA PHE A 115 0.91 6.69 21.28
C PHE A 115 2.00 5.99 20.46
N MET A 116 2.45 6.62 19.37
CA MET A 116 3.45 6.05 18.47
C MET A 116 4.80 5.84 19.17
N MET A 117 5.21 6.78 20.03
CA MET A 117 6.42 6.63 20.85
C MET A 117 6.31 5.41 21.79
N LYS A 118 5.18 5.25 22.50
CA LYS A 118 4.97 4.10 23.40
C LYS A 118 4.91 2.79 22.64
N GLN A 119 4.30 2.79 21.45
CA GLN A 119 4.20 1.62 20.59
C GLN A 119 5.58 1.18 20.09
N ASP A 120 6.39 2.10 19.58
CA ASP A 120 7.77 1.82 19.15
C ASP A 120 8.64 1.30 20.33
N GLN A 121 8.54 1.93 21.50
CA GLN A 121 9.23 1.48 22.71
C GLN A 121 8.83 0.04 23.09
N TRP A 122 7.53 -0.26 23.04
CA TRP A 122 7.02 -1.60 23.34
C TRP A 122 7.52 -2.63 22.34
N VAL A 123 7.47 -2.35 21.03
CA VAL A 123 8.00 -3.26 19.98
C VAL A 123 9.47 -3.54 20.23
N ARG A 124 10.30 -2.51 20.43
CA ARG A 124 11.73 -2.67 20.69
C ARG A 124 12.00 -3.48 21.96
N GLN A 125 11.17 -3.30 23.00
CA GLN A 125 11.25 -4.11 24.21
C GLN A 125 10.92 -5.58 23.94
N GLN A 126 9.86 -5.87 23.19
CA GLN A 126 9.49 -7.24 22.84
C GLN A 126 10.54 -7.92 21.96
N VAL A 127 11.12 -7.20 20.98
CA VAL A 127 12.26 -7.68 20.17
C VAL A 127 13.42 -8.06 21.09
N LYS A 128 13.81 -7.18 22.01
CA LYS A 128 14.92 -7.45 22.94
C LYS A 128 14.68 -8.70 23.80
N LEU A 129 13.45 -8.92 24.25
CA LEU A 129 13.09 -10.02 25.14
C LEU A 129 12.92 -11.36 24.40
N ASN A 130 12.37 -11.34 23.18
CA ASN A 130 11.83 -12.55 22.55
C ASN A 130 12.49 -12.92 21.21
N ARG A 131 13.41 -12.11 20.66
CA ARG A 131 14.02 -12.38 19.33
C ARG A 131 14.75 -13.73 19.22
N SER A 132 15.20 -14.30 20.34
CA SER A 132 15.91 -15.59 20.35
C SER A 132 14.98 -16.79 20.42
N SER A 133 13.71 -16.60 20.80
CA SER A 133 12.74 -17.68 21.06
C SER A 133 11.53 -17.67 20.13
N ASP A 134 11.24 -16.55 19.45
CA ASP A 134 10.08 -16.39 18.58
C ASP A 134 10.46 -15.73 17.25
N PRO A 135 10.29 -16.44 16.11
CA PRO A 135 10.59 -15.90 14.78
C PRO A 135 9.88 -14.57 14.49
N LEU A 136 8.66 -14.36 15.01
CA LEU A 136 7.93 -13.10 14.82
C LEU A 136 8.73 -11.92 15.39
N TRP A 137 9.26 -12.06 16.60
CA TRP A 137 10.00 -10.99 17.26
C TRP A 137 11.40 -10.81 16.70
N LYS A 138 12.00 -11.86 16.12
CA LYS A 138 13.25 -11.72 15.35
C LYS A 138 13.02 -10.88 14.08
N HIS A 139 11.99 -11.21 13.31
CA HIS A 139 11.62 -10.48 12.09
C HIS A 139 11.07 -9.08 12.37
N ALA A 140 10.42 -8.86 13.52
CA ALA A 140 10.05 -7.51 13.96
C ALA A 140 11.31 -6.66 14.22
N GLY A 141 12.38 -7.28 14.74
CA GLY A 141 13.69 -6.65 14.85
C GLY A 141 14.26 -6.22 13.49
N PHE A 142 14.13 -7.05 12.45
CA PHE A 142 14.55 -6.69 11.09
C PHE A 142 13.77 -5.49 10.53
N ILE A 143 12.44 -5.46 10.74
CA ILE A 143 11.60 -4.33 10.32
C ILE A 143 12.00 -3.04 11.05
N VAL A 144 12.27 -3.12 12.36
CA VAL A 144 12.75 -1.98 13.16
C VAL A 144 14.13 -1.50 12.65
N ALA A 145 15.04 -2.42 12.35
CA ALA A 145 16.36 -2.10 11.80
C ALA A 145 16.23 -1.40 10.43
N GLN A 146 15.34 -1.87 9.56
CA GLN A 146 15.06 -1.21 8.27
C GLN A 146 14.52 0.21 8.45
N MET A 147 13.64 0.45 9.43
CA MET A 147 13.12 1.79 9.71
C MET A 147 14.20 2.71 10.28
N ASP A 148 15.08 2.20 11.14
CA ASP A 148 16.23 2.94 11.67
C ASP A 148 17.21 3.31 10.55
N GLY A 149 17.46 2.36 9.64
CA GLY A 149 18.20 2.58 8.42
C GLY A 149 17.59 3.67 7.55
N LEU A 150 16.29 3.58 7.26
CA LEU A 150 15.54 4.55 6.47
C LEU A 150 15.68 5.97 7.01
N HIS A 151 15.55 6.13 8.33
CA HIS A 151 15.75 7.42 9.00
C HIS A 151 17.20 7.92 8.91
N ALA A 152 18.20 7.03 9.04
CA ALA A 152 19.61 7.39 8.88
C ALA A 152 19.95 7.81 7.44
N GLY A 153 19.42 7.10 6.43
CA GLY A 153 19.64 7.39 5.02
C GLY A 153 19.09 8.75 4.58
N VAL A 154 17.84 9.05 4.96
CA VAL A 154 17.23 10.36 4.68
C VAL A 154 17.96 11.49 5.41
N ALA A 155 18.49 11.21 6.61
CA ALA A 155 19.25 12.19 7.37
C ALA A 155 20.62 12.49 6.74
N ASP A 156 21.34 11.48 6.23
CA ASP A 156 22.61 11.68 5.54
C ASP A 156 22.42 12.49 4.25
N TRP A 157 21.42 12.12 3.43
CA TRP A 157 21.06 12.88 2.24
C TRP A 157 20.73 14.33 2.58
N ALA A 158 19.88 14.57 3.59
CA ALA A 158 19.49 15.92 4.00
C ALA A 158 20.71 16.77 4.41
N LYS A 159 21.62 16.18 5.18
CA LYS A 159 22.86 16.84 5.60
C LYS A 159 23.72 17.24 4.40
N LYS A 160 23.90 16.34 3.43
CA LYS A 160 24.66 16.62 2.19
C LYS A 160 24.03 17.75 1.36
N GLN A 161 22.71 17.82 1.33
CA GLN A 161 21.96 18.86 0.62
C GLN A 161 21.77 20.16 1.42
N GLY A 162 22.32 20.26 2.63
CA GLY A 162 22.12 21.42 3.51
C GLY A 162 20.66 21.61 3.95
N LYS A 163 19.86 20.55 3.96
CA LYS A 163 18.44 20.53 4.36
C LYS A 163 18.28 20.01 5.79
N LYS A 164 17.15 20.37 6.42
CA LYS A 164 16.76 19.80 7.71
C LYS A 164 16.32 18.35 7.51
N PRO A 165 16.86 17.38 8.27
CA PRO A 165 16.43 15.98 8.18
C PRO A 165 14.99 15.81 8.67
N LEU A 166 14.30 14.81 8.12
CA LEU A 166 13.03 14.35 8.68
C LEU A 166 13.26 13.85 10.12
N SER A 167 12.29 14.10 11.00
CA SER A 167 12.33 13.55 12.35
C SER A 167 11.96 12.06 12.33
N LEU A 168 12.33 11.34 13.38
CA LEU A 168 11.88 9.95 13.58
C LEU A 168 10.34 9.85 13.51
N PHE A 169 9.63 10.79 14.14
CA PHE A 169 8.17 10.83 14.08
C PHE A 169 7.66 10.98 12.64
N ALA A 170 8.30 11.78 11.79
CA ALA A 170 7.90 11.93 10.39
C ALA A 170 8.07 10.60 9.62
N VAL A 171 9.17 9.88 9.84
CA VAL A 171 9.39 8.55 9.24
C VAL A 171 8.37 7.52 9.74
N GLN A 172 8.09 7.51 11.04
CA GLN A 172 7.07 6.64 11.63
C GLN A 172 5.66 7.00 11.11
N PHE A 173 5.35 8.29 10.97
CA PHE A 173 4.08 8.80 10.45
C PHE A 173 3.82 8.26 9.04
N LEU A 174 4.81 8.34 8.15
CA LEU A 174 4.69 7.81 6.77
C LEU A 174 4.33 6.32 6.79
N ASN A 175 5.00 5.52 7.63
CA ASN A 175 4.73 4.08 7.71
C ASN A 175 3.38 3.74 8.36
N ALA A 176 2.83 4.63 9.19
CA ALA A 176 1.60 4.41 9.94
C ALA A 176 0.36 5.08 9.31
N VAL A 177 0.44 5.65 8.10
CA VAL A 177 -0.68 6.40 7.48
C VAL A 177 -2.01 5.63 7.50
N GLY A 178 -2.00 4.34 7.17
CA GLY A 178 -3.21 3.50 7.23
C GLY A 178 -3.73 3.30 8.65
N ASP A 179 -2.83 3.04 9.62
CA ASP A 179 -3.18 2.90 11.03
C ASP A 179 -3.74 4.20 11.64
N LEU A 180 -3.23 5.35 11.20
CA LEU A 180 -3.64 6.68 11.67
C LEU A 180 -5.09 7.01 11.33
N LEU A 181 -5.65 6.40 10.27
CA LEU A 181 -7.07 6.56 9.90
C LEU A 181 -8.03 6.10 11.01
N ASP A 182 -7.65 5.04 11.74
CA ASP A 182 -8.41 4.52 12.88
C ASP A 182 -7.92 5.11 14.21
N LEU A 183 -6.60 5.29 14.34
CA LEU A 183 -5.98 5.71 15.59
C LEU A 183 -6.32 7.15 15.96
N ILE A 184 -6.35 8.09 15.01
CA ILE A 184 -6.64 9.50 15.29
C ILE A 184 -8.07 9.66 15.87
N PRO A 185 -9.13 9.13 15.23
CA PRO A 185 -10.48 9.13 15.81
C PRO A 185 -10.57 8.44 17.18
N ALA A 186 -9.80 7.36 17.41
CA ALA A 186 -9.79 6.66 18.69
C ALA A 186 -9.14 7.49 19.81
N LEU A 187 -8.05 8.21 19.53
CA LEU A 187 -7.32 9.01 20.51
C LEU A 187 -7.95 10.39 20.77
N VAL A 188 -8.60 10.96 19.76
CA VAL A 188 -9.19 12.31 19.84
C VAL A 188 -10.64 12.24 19.33
N PRO A 189 -11.60 11.77 20.14
CA PRO A 189 -12.98 11.57 19.70
C PRO A 189 -13.68 12.85 19.23
N ASP A 190 -13.31 14.02 19.73
CA ASP A 190 -13.89 15.31 19.29
C ASP A 190 -13.29 15.83 17.99
N SER A 191 -12.31 15.11 17.43
CA SER A 191 -11.81 15.36 16.08
C SER A 191 -12.76 14.85 14.97
N LYS A 192 -13.95 14.32 15.36
CA LYS A 192 -15.07 13.76 14.57
C LYS A 192 -15.46 14.43 13.24
N HIS A 193 -14.87 15.55 12.86
CA HIS A 193 -14.87 16.03 11.47
C HIS A 193 -14.22 15.04 10.48
N PHE A 194 -13.50 14.01 10.96
CA PHE A 194 -12.84 13.01 10.12
C PHE A 194 -13.75 11.98 9.43
N LEU A 195 -15.07 12.05 9.64
CA LEU A 195 -16.02 11.34 8.79
C LEU A 195 -16.35 12.14 7.53
N ARG A 196 -15.41 12.08 6.57
CA ARG A 196 -15.64 11.99 5.12
C ARG A 196 -16.17 13.24 4.39
N ASP A 197 -15.36 13.70 3.43
CA ASP A 197 -15.81 14.44 2.24
C ASP A 197 -16.64 13.57 1.26
N PHE A 198 -16.90 12.31 1.60
CA PHE A 198 -17.90 11.48 0.95
C PHE A 198 -19.25 11.67 1.66
N GLN A 199 -20.30 11.98 0.89
CA GLN A 199 -21.64 12.40 1.38
C GLN A 199 -22.34 11.43 2.35
N LEU A 200 -21.78 10.24 2.60
CA LEU A 200 -22.25 9.28 3.59
C LEU A 200 -21.06 8.81 4.44
N PRO A 201 -21.28 8.49 5.73
CA PRO A 201 -20.30 7.79 6.55
C PRO A 201 -20.03 6.37 6.00
N GLY A 202 -19.53 6.15 4.79
CA GLY A 202 -19.35 4.77 4.30
C GLY A 202 -18.39 4.51 3.16
N MET A 203 -18.33 5.35 2.12
CA MET A 203 -17.63 4.94 0.89
C MET A 203 -16.10 4.96 1.05
N GLY A 204 -15.53 3.74 1.03
CA GLY A 204 -14.21 3.41 1.56
C GLY A 204 -13.07 3.48 0.54
N HIS A 205 -11.95 2.88 0.91
CA HIS A 205 -10.63 3.17 0.38
C HIS A 205 -10.21 2.42 -0.86
N CYS A 206 -10.85 1.34 -1.32
CA CYS A 206 -10.28 0.55 -2.42
C CYS A 206 -11.34 -0.29 -3.14
N SER A 207 -11.02 -0.75 -4.35
CA SER A 207 -11.71 -1.82 -5.04
C SER A 207 -10.68 -2.88 -5.45
N ALA A 208 -10.97 -4.16 -5.25
CA ALA A 208 -10.12 -5.26 -5.71
C ALA A 208 -10.95 -6.33 -6.44
N LEU A 209 -10.31 -7.02 -7.40
CA LEU A 209 -10.91 -8.13 -8.12
C LEU A 209 -9.85 -9.22 -8.37
N ILE A 210 -10.19 -10.44 -7.97
CA ILE A 210 -9.46 -11.65 -8.34
C ILE A 210 -10.37 -12.42 -9.28
N LYS A 211 -9.93 -12.64 -10.51
CA LYS A 211 -10.74 -13.24 -11.58
C LYS A 211 -10.07 -14.51 -12.07
N MET A 212 -10.77 -15.63 -11.99
CA MET A 212 -10.39 -16.87 -12.64
C MET A 212 -11.09 -16.94 -14.01
N LEU A 213 -10.33 -17.24 -15.06
CA LEU A 213 -10.90 -17.41 -16.40
C LEU A 213 -11.70 -18.72 -16.52
N PRO A 214 -12.67 -18.81 -17.46
CA PRO A 214 -13.71 -19.85 -17.46
C PRO A 214 -13.21 -21.30 -17.44
N GLY A 215 -12.13 -21.60 -18.16
CA GLY A 215 -11.47 -22.92 -18.19
C GLY A 215 -10.23 -22.99 -17.31
N PHE A 216 -10.06 -22.06 -16.37
CA PHE A 216 -8.87 -21.89 -15.53
C PHE A 216 -7.59 -21.60 -16.33
N GLU A 217 -7.72 -21.03 -17.52
CA GLU A 217 -6.61 -20.74 -18.44
C GLU A 217 -5.62 -19.73 -17.85
N ASN A 218 -6.14 -18.80 -17.04
CA ASN A 218 -5.35 -17.81 -16.33
C ASN A 218 -6.11 -17.35 -15.08
N MET A 219 -5.39 -16.69 -14.18
CA MET A 219 -5.94 -16.01 -13.02
C MET A 219 -5.43 -14.58 -13.01
N LEU A 220 -6.36 -13.63 -13.02
CA LEU A 220 -6.08 -12.21 -13.04
C LEU A 220 -6.28 -11.61 -11.65
N PHE A 221 -5.46 -10.64 -11.30
CA PHE A 221 -5.40 -10.08 -9.96
C PHE A 221 -5.22 -8.57 -10.02
N ALA A 222 -6.14 -7.84 -9.40
CA ALA A 222 -6.18 -6.40 -9.51
C ALA A 222 -6.56 -5.67 -8.23
N HIS A 223 -6.02 -4.45 -8.11
CA HIS A 223 -6.36 -3.53 -7.04
C HIS A 223 -6.37 -2.10 -7.56
N SER A 224 -7.37 -1.31 -7.13
CA SER A 224 -7.45 0.13 -7.38
C SER A 224 -7.64 0.88 -6.07
N SER A 225 -6.62 1.65 -5.68
CA SER A 225 -6.61 2.43 -4.45
C SER A 225 -7.45 3.68 -4.56
N TRP A 226 -8.15 4.02 -3.49
CA TRP A 226 -8.93 5.24 -3.28
C TRP A 226 -8.50 5.96 -1.99
N TYR A 227 -8.13 7.24 -2.13
CA TYR A 227 -7.71 8.07 -1.02
C TYR A 227 -7.67 9.54 -1.47
N THR A 228 -7.05 10.42 -0.69
CA THR A 228 -6.73 11.78 -1.14
C THR A 228 -5.75 11.73 -2.32
N TYR A 229 -5.96 12.56 -3.33
CA TYR A 229 -5.05 12.67 -4.48
C TYR A 229 -3.69 13.26 -4.08
N ALA A 230 -3.59 13.89 -2.91
CA ALA A 230 -2.31 14.31 -2.31
C ALA A 230 -1.36 13.11 -2.05
N ALA A 231 -1.89 11.89 -1.99
CA ALA A 231 -1.10 10.67 -1.84
C ALA A 231 -0.42 10.20 -3.13
N THR A 232 -0.74 10.76 -4.31
CA THR A 232 -0.30 10.23 -5.62
C THR A 232 1.20 10.42 -5.96
N MET A 233 2.06 10.67 -4.97
CA MET A 233 3.51 10.58 -5.13
C MET A 233 3.93 9.12 -5.05
N ARG A 234 4.00 8.45 -6.20
CA ARG A 234 4.09 6.99 -6.23
C ARG A 234 5.49 6.48 -6.51
N ILE A 235 5.86 5.43 -5.78
CA ILE A 235 7.04 4.61 -6.05
C ILE A 235 6.58 3.15 -6.17
N TYR A 236 6.84 2.51 -7.30
CA TYR A 236 6.74 1.05 -7.39
C TYR A 236 8.06 0.44 -6.92
N LYS A 237 8.00 -0.53 -5.99
CA LYS A 237 9.18 -1.03 -5.28
C LYS A 237 9.43 -2.49 -5.59
N HIS A 238 10.69 -2.82 -5.85
CA HIS A 238 11.20 -4.17 -5.91
C HIS A 238 12.32 -4.34 -4.89
N TRP A 239 12.15 -5.25 -3.95
CA TRP A 239 13.14 -5.56 -2.92
C TRP A 239 13.60 -7.01 -3.07
N ASP A 240 14.91 -7.23 -3.08
CA ASP A 240 15.54 -8.54 -3.02
C ASP A 240 16.54 -8.58 -1.84
N PHE A 241 16.07 -9.03 -0.69
CA PHE A 241 16.90 -9.18 0.50
C PHE A 241 17.28 -10.65 0.65
N ASN A 242 18.58 -10.94 0.61
CA ASN A 242 19.09 -12.27 0.88
C ASN A 242 19.09 -12.50 2.40
N MET A 243 18.12 -13.28 2.87
CA MET A 243 17.95 -13.56 4.29
C MET A 243 18.59 -14.90 4.66
N ALA A 244 19.39 -14.92 5.72
CA ALA A 244 19.98 -16.13 6.27
C ALA A 244 19.07 -16.84 7.29
N ASP A 245 18.08 -16.14 7.86
CA ASP A 245 17.14 -16.71 8.82
C ASP A 245 16.32 -17.88 8.23
N PRO A 246 16.36 -19.09 8.83
CA PRO A 246 15.70 -20.27 8.28
C PRO A 246 14.18 -20.27 8.39
N HIS A 247 13.58 -19.33 9.15
CA HIS A 247 12.13 -19.18 9.23
C HIS A 247 11.60 -18.16 8.20
N ALA A 248 12.49 -17.51 7.44
CA ALA A 248 12.09 -16.58 6.40
C ALA A 248 11.45 -17.33 5.22
N ALA A 249 10.21 -16.98 4.88
CA ALA A 249 9.55 -17.46 3.69
C ALA A 249 10.04 -16.73 2.43
N THR A 250 10.29 -15.42 2.53
CA THR A 250 10.86 -14.63 1.43
C THR A 250 11.41 -13.29 1.89
N GLY A 251 12.55 -12.88 1.33
CA GLY A 251 13.02 -11.48 1.33
C GLY A 251 12.78 -10.75 0.00
N LYS A 252 12.12 -11.42 -0.97
CA LYS A 252 11.79 -10.90 -2.30
C LYS A 252 10.35 -10.40 -2.38
N LEU A 253 10.16 -9.14 -2.77
CA LEU A 253 8.88 -8.43 -2.78
C LEU A 253 8.79 -7.48 -3.98
N SER A 254 7.63 -7.42 -4.64
CA SER A 254 7.31 -6.45 -5.69
C SER A 254 5.93 -5.85 -5.42
N PHE A 255 5.85 -4.52 -5.24
CA PHE A 255 4.64 -3.87 -4.73
C PHE A 255 4.54 -2.38 -5.08
N SER A 256 3.32 -1.88 -5.22
CA SER A 256 3.06 -0.45 -5.33
C SER A 256 3.21 0.22 -3.96
N SER A 257 3.79 1.42 -3.89
CA SER A 257 4.08 2.08 -2.62
C SER A 257 4.24 3.61 -2.79
N TYR A 258 4.86 4.21 -1.79
CA TYR A 258 5.06 5.64 -1.60
C TYR A 258 6.48 5.90 -1.06
N PRO A 259 7.02 7.12 -1.23
CA PRO A 259 8.31 7.50 -0.64
C PRO A 259 8.34 7.31 0.88
N GLY A 260 9.32 6.55 1.38
CA GLY A 260 9.51 6.32 2.82
C GLY A 260 8.57 5.29 3.47
N PHE A 261 7.63 4.73 2.71
CA PHE A 261 6.75 3.68 3.21
C PHE A 261 7.42 2.33 3.05
N LEU A 262 7.74 1.66 4.15
CA LEU A 262 8.24 0.29 4.15
C LEU A 262 7.10 -0.73 4.01
N VAL A 263 5.99 -0.32 3.40
CA VAL A 263 4.73 -1.04 3.17
C VAL A 263 4.06 -0.47 1.90
N SER A 264 3.05 -1.15 1.36
CA SER A 264 2.33 -0.72 0.17
C SER A 264 1.29 0.34 0.50
N LEU A 265 0.61 0.23 1.65
CA LEU A 265 -0.62 0.94 2.02
C LEU A 265 -1.82 0.57 1.11
N ASP A 266 -1.61 0.41 -0.19
CA ASP A 266 -2.70 0.24 -1.15
C ASP A 266 -3.72 -0.84 -0.80
N ASP A 267 -3.39 -2.14 -0.71
CA ASP A 267 -2.11 -2.85 -0.76
C ASP A 267 -2.10 -3.76 -2.01
N PHE A 268 -0.96 -3.89 -2.67
CA PHE A 268 -0.76 -4.85 -3.78
C PHE A 268 0.64 -5.42 -3.72
N TYR A 269 0.76 -6.74 -3.59
CA TYR A 269 2.03 -7.43 -3.39
C TYR A 269 2.14 -8.71 -4.21
N LEU A 270 3.33 -8.90 -4.78
CA LEU A 270 3.83 -10.16 -5.32
C LEU A 270 5.00 -10.61 -4.45
N LEU A 271 4.85 -11.76 -3.80
CA LEU A 271 5.80 -12.27 -2.81
C LEU A 271 6.61 -13.43 -3.38
N GLY A 272 7.90 -13.49 -3.05
CA GLY A 272 8.78 -14.59 -3.46
C GLY A 272 8.43 -15.95 -2.87
N SER A 273 7.58 -16.00 -1.84
CA SER A 273 7.00 -17.24 -1.32
C SER A 273 5.96 -17.87 -2.27
N GLY A 274 5.59 -17.17 -3.35
CA GLY A 274 4.54 -17.60 -4.28
C GLY A 274 3.18 -16.96 -3.99
N LEU A 275 3.03 -16.31 -2.84
CA LEU A 275 1.80 -15.63 -2.47
C LEU A 275 1.61 -14.29 -3.22
N MET A 276 0.36 -13.94 -3.48
CA MET A 276 -0.06 -12.62 -3.94
C MET A 276 -1.03 -12.05 -2.89
N MET A 277 -0.88 -10.79 -2.50
CA MET A 277 -1.70 -10.18 -1.46
C MET A 277 -2.22 -8.82 -1.87
N THR A 278 -3.51 -8.60 -1.64
CA THR A 278 -4.14 -7.28 -1.73
C THR A 278 -5.15 -7.10 -0.61
N GLN A 279 -5.59 -5.86 -0.35
CA GLN A 279 -6.63 -5.60 0.65
C GLN A 279 -7.61 -4.52 0.19
N THR A 280 -8.77 -4.45 0.85
CA THR A 280 -9.57 -3.21 0.87
C THR A 280 -9.96 -2.86 2.31
N THR A 281 -9.97 -1.57 2.66
CA THR A 281 -10.24 -1.15 4.04
C THR A 281 -11.71 -1.21 4.39
N ASN A 282 -12.04 -1.93 5.46
CA ASN A 282 -13.36 -1.90 6.06
C ASN A 282 -13.45 -0.76 7.08
N ASN A 283 -14.67 -0.28 7.33
CA ASN A 283 -14.88 0.69 8.40
C ASN A 283 -15.25 -0.02 9.71
N VAL A 284 -15.08 0.67 10.83
CA VAL A 284 -15.60 0.24 12.12
C VAL A 284 -16.50 1.34 12.65
N PHE A 285 -17.81 1.15 12.51
CA PHE A 285 -18.83 2.11 12.96
C PHE A 285 -19.16 1.96 14.44
N ASN A 286 -18.94 0.77 14.99
CA ASN A 286 -19.09 0.54 16.42
C ASN A 286 -17.87 1.10 17.19
N SER A 287 -17.99 2.36 17.64
CA SER A 287 -16.87 3.09 18.25
C SER A 287 -16.35 2.47 19.55
N THR A 288 -17.17 1.68 20.27
CA THR A 288 -16.74 1.05 21.53
C THR A 288 -15.65 0.00 21.31
N LEU A 289 -15.51 -0.53 20.09
CA LEU A 289 -14.43 -1.46 19.77
C LEU A 289 -13.05 -0.80 19.87
N PHE A 290 -12.96 0.52 19.66
CA PHE A 290 -11.69 1.23 19.75
C PHE A 290 -11.16 1.36 21.18
N ASP A 291 -11.95 1.05 22.21
CA ASP A 291 -11.48 0.96 23.60
C ASP A 291 -10.40 -0.13 23.79
N ALA A 292 -10.33 -1.09 22.87
CA ALA A 292 -9.30 -2.13 22.85
C ALA A 292 -7.96 -1.68 22.22
N VAL A 293 -7.91 -0.52 21.56
CA VAL A 293 -6.70 -0.01 20.92
C VAL A 293 -5.70 0.44 21.97
N THR A 294 -4.50 -0.12 21.93
CA THR A 294 -3.43 0.13 22.90
C THR A 294 -2.08 0.20 22.21
N PRO A 295 -1.11 1.00 22.71
CA PRO A 295 0.26 0.99 22.17
C PRO A 295 0.98 -0.35 22.40
N HIS A 296 0.45 -1.26 23.22
CA HIS A 296 1.01 -2.60 23.42
C HIS A 296 0.52 -3.59 22.35
N SER A 297 0.63 -3.19 21.09
CA SER A 297 0.20 -3.94 19.91
C SER A 297 1.14 -3.68 18.73
N LEU A 298 1.09 -4.53 17.70
CA LEU A 298 1.80 -4.29 16.45
C LEU A 298 0.87 -3.58 15.48
N LEU A 299 1.29 -2.45 14.92
CA LEU A 299 0.53 -1.73 13.90
C LEU A 299 0.34 -2.62 12.65
N ALA A 300 -0.71 -2.35 11.87
CA ALA A 300 -1.07 -3.17 10.72
C ALA A 300 0.08 -3.29 9.71
N TRP A 301 0.77 -2.19 9.40
CA TRP A 301 1.90 -2.23 8.47
C TRP A 301 3.03 -3.17 8.93
N GLN A 302 3.27 -3.26 10.25
CA GLN A 302 4.25 -4.18 10.83
C GLN A 302 3.77 -5.63 10.68
N ARG A 303 2.49 -5.90 11.01
CA ARG A 303 1.92 -7.25 10.92
C ARG A 303 1.82 -7.77 9.49
N VAL A 304 1.51 -6.91 8.53
CA VAL A 304 1.54 -7.23 7.10
C VAL A 304 2.95 -7.62 6.66
N ARG A 305 3.97 -6.83 7.03
CA ARG A 305 5.38 -7.14 6.72
C ARG A 305 5.86 -8.43 7.38
N LEU A 306 5.47 -8.68 8.62
CA LEU A 306 5.77 -9.92 9.33
C LEU A 306 5.13 -11.14 8.63
N ALA A 307 3.87 -11.02 8.23
CA ALA A 307 3.16 -12.08 7.52
C ALA A 307 3.79 -12.37 6.16
N HIS A 308 4.23 -11.34 5.41
CA HIS A 308 4.99 -11.55 4.16
C HIS A 308 6.30 -12.29 4.37
N SER A 309 7.02 -11.95 5.44
CA SER A 309 8.35 -12.49 5.71
C SER A 309 8.31 -13.95 6.19
N LEU A 310 7.21 -14.39 6.81
CA LEU A 310 7.12 -15.67 7.52
C LEU A 310 6.17 -16.70 6.91
N ALA A 311 5.25 -16.30 6.01
CA ALA A 311 4.20 -17.20 5.54
C ALA A 311 4.50 -17.82 4.16
N HIS A 312 4.30 -19.14 4.06
CA HIS A 312 4.32 -19.89 2.81
C HIS A 312 2.91 -20.17 2.27
N THR A 313 1.88 -20.08 3.11
CA THR A 313 0.47 -20.30 2.74
C THR A 313 -0.42 -19.15 3.20
N GLY A 314 -1.61 -19.04 2.60
CA GLY A 314 -2.61 -18.05 3.05
C GLY A 314 -3.05 -18.22 4.52
N GLU A 315 -3.13 -19.46 5.01
CA GLU A 315 -3.48 -19.73 6.41
C GLU A 315 -2.37 -19.30 7.38
N GLU A 316 -1.10 -19.57 7.04
CA GLU A 316 0.04 -19.09 7.82
C GLU A 316 0.13 -17.56 7.83
N TRP A 317 -0.17 -16.92 6.70
CA TRP A 317 -0.25 -15.47 6.60
C TRP A 317 -1.30 -14.93 7.57
N ALA A 318 -2.49 -15.52 7.56
CA ALA A 318 -3.59 -15.11 8.44
C ALA A 318 -3.26 -15.30 9.93
N LYS A 319 -2.67 -16.45 10.30
CA LYS A 319 -2.23 -16.73 11.67
C LYS A 319 -1.16 -15.76 12.13
N THR A 320 -0.16 -15.46 11.29
CA THR A 320 0.91 -14.51 11.60
C THR A 320 0.36 -13.10 11.75
N PHE A 321 -0.45 -12.64 10.80
CA PHE A 321 -1.08 -11.32 10.80
C PHE A 321 -1.99 -11.08 12.03
N SER A 322 -2.64 -12.14 12.53
CA SER A 322 -3.55 -12.08 13.68
C SER A 322 -2.85 -11.79 15.01
N ARG A 323 -1.54 -12.03 15.10
CA ARG A 323 -0.77 -11.86 16.34
C ARG A 323 -0.62 -10.38 16.68
N HIS A 324 -0.88 -10.03 17.94
CA HIS A 324 -0.79 -8.66 18.45
C HIS A 324 -1.60 -7.64 17.65
N ASN A 325 -2.79 -8.04 17.16
CA ASN A 325 -3.73 -7.18 16.46
C ASN A 325 -3.92 -5.83 17.17
N SER A 326 -3.67 -4.74 16.45
CA SER A 326 -3.82 -3.37 16.94
C SER A 326 -5.24 -2.82 16.89
N GLY A 327 -6.12 -3.41 16.08
CA GLY A 327 -7.42 -2.81 15.78
C GLY A 327 -7.34 -1.53 14.94
N THR A 328 -6.20 -1.29 14.30
CA THR A 328 -5.95 -0.15 13.42
C THR A 328 -5.69 -0.65 12.01
N TYR A 329 -6.04 0.18 11.03
CA TYR A 329 -6.13 -0.15 9.62
C TYR A 329 -6.95 -1.41 9.35
N ASN A 330 -8.22 -1.34 9.71
CA ASN A 330 -9.13 -2.48 9.69
C ASN A 330 -9.52 -2.86 8.25
N ASN A 331 -9.03 -4.01 7.79
CA ASN A 331 -9.00 -4.34 6.37
C ASN A 331 -9.60 -5.74 6.12
N GLN A 332 -10.04 -5.98 4.88
CA GLN A 332 -10.18 -7.31 4.29
C GLN A 332 -8.95 -7.58 3.41
N TYR A 333 -8.12 -8.54 3.78
CA TYR A 333 -6.98 -9.02 3.00
C TYR A 333 -7.37 -10.26 2.21
N MET A 334 -6.89 -10.35 0.98
CA MET A 334 -7.05 -11.48 0.09
C MET A 334 -5.67 -12.01 -0.25
N VAL A 335 -5.37 -13.22 0.22
CA VAL A 335 -4.07 -13.88 0.04
C VAL A 335 -4.26 -15.04 -0.90
N VAL A 336 -3.70 -14.93 -2.10
CA VAL A 336 -3.72 -15.99 -3.11
C VAL A 336 -2.43 -16.79 -3.02
N ASP A 337 -2.55 -18.12 -2.89
CA ASP A 337 -1.43 -19.05 -2.93
C ASP A 337 -1.35 -19.69 -4.31
N ARG A 338 -0.38 -19.23 -5.13
CA ARG A 338 -0.21 -19.74 -6.50
C ARG A 338 0.14 -21.22 -6.55
N SER A 339 0.76 -21.78 -5.51
CA SER A 339 1.12 -23.20 -5.46
C SER A 339 -0.12 -24.12 -5.43
N ARG A 340 -1.29 -23.57 -5.07
CA ARG A 340 -2.57 -24.29 -5.02
C ARG A 340 -3.38 -24.18 -6.32
N VAL A 341 -2.92 -23.42 -7.29
CA VAL A 341 -3.59 -23.22 -8.59
C VAL A 341 -2.79 -23.94 -9.68
N LYS A 342 -3.43 -24.88 -10.38
CA LYS A 342 -2.90 -25.50 -11.59
C LYS A 342 -3.77 -25.09 -12.77
N LEU A 343 -3.27 -24.13 -13.55
CA LEU A 343 -3.97 -23.59 -14.71
C LEU A 343 -4.42 -24.71 -15.68
N GLY A 344 -5.58 -24.51 -16.28
CA GLY A 344 -6.24 -25.46 -17.19
C GLY A 344 -6.70 -26.78 -16.55
N HIS A 345 -6.61 -26.91 -15.22
CA HIS A 345 -6.83 -28.20 -14.55
C HIS A 345 -7.62 -28.10 -13.25
N SER A 346 -7.07 -27.45 -12.21
CA SER A 346 -7.67 -27.52 -10.88
C SER A 346 -7.18 -26.42 -9.94
N ILE A 347 -8.07 -26.02 -9.02
CA ILE A 347 -7.79 -25.09 -7.93
C ILE A 347 -8.00 -25.86 -6.62
N SER A 348 -6.93 -26.09 -5.86
CA SER A 348 -6.96 -26.83 -4.59
C SER A 348 -7.35 -25.92 -3.44
N GLU A 349 -7.91 -26.49 -2.35
CA GLU A 349 -8.12 -25.74 -1.10
C GLU A 349 -6.83 -25.03 -0.65
N GLY A 350 -7.00 -23.85 -0.07
CA GLY A 350 -5.95 -22.93 0.33
C GLY A 350 -5.54 -21.93 -0.74
N ALA A 351 -6.12 -21.99 -1.96
CA ALA A 351 -5.75 -21.09 -3.06
C ALA A 351 -6.13 -19.63 -2.81
N LEU A 352 -7.21 -19.37 -2.07
CA LEU A 352 -7.57 -18.03 -1.64
C LEU A 352 -7.92 -18.04 -0.15
N THR A 353 -7.17 -17.33 0.67
CA THR A 353 -7.51 -17.07 2.07
C THR A 353 -7.97 -15.62 2.21
N VAL A 354 -9.15 -15.41 2.77
CA VAL A 354 -9.68 -14.07 3.08
C VAL A 354 -9.58 -13.83 4.57
N VAL A 355 -8.97 -12.71 4.95
CA VAL A 355 -8.69 -12.32 6.34
C VAL A 355 -9.32 -10.97 6.62
N GLU A 356 -10.08 -10.84 7.70
CA GLU A 356 -10.72 -9.58 8.10
C GLU A 356 -10.40 -9.23 9.54
N GLN A 357 -10.07 -7.96 9.76
CA GLN A 357 -9.73 -7.42 11.06
C GLN A 357 -10.71 -6.33 11.50
N ILE A 358 -11.02 -6.35 12.79
CA ILE A 358 -11.53 -5.22 13.58
C ILE A 358 -10.76 -5.16 14.91
N PRO A 359 -10.91 -4.11 15.75
CA PRO A 359 -10.34 -4.13 17.09
C PRO A 359 -10.77 -5.37 17.89
N GLY A 360 -9.79 -6.09 18.43
CA GLY A 360 -10.00 -7.28 19.26
C GLY A 360 -10.35 -8.58 18.52
N LEU A 361 -10.54 -8.56 17.19
CA LEU A 361 -10.90 -9.75 16.43
C LEU A 361 -10.27 -9.77 15.03
N VAL A 362 -9.67 -10.90 14.69
CA VAL A 362 -9.32 -11.26 13.32
C VAL A 362 -10.04 -12.57 12.99
N GLU A 363 -10.71 -12.60 11.84
CA GLU A 363 -11.37 -13.78 11.30
C GLU A 363 -10.78 -14.09 9.93
N PHE A 364 -10.56 -15.36 9.62
CA PHE A 364 -10.10 -15.77 8.30
C PHE A 364 -10.73 -17.08 7.87
N SER A 365 -10.89 -17.24 6.56
CA SER A 365 -11.46 -18.44 5.96
C SER A 365 -10.89 -18.69 4.57
N ASP A 366 -10.91 -19.96 4.17
CA ASP A 366 -10.62 -20.38 2.80
C ASP A 366 -11.81 -20.05 1.89
N GLN A 367 -11.55 -19.27 0.84
CA GLN A 367 -12.51 -18.84 -0.17
C GLN A 367 -12.15 -19.36 -1.57
N THR A 368 -11.40 -20.47 -1.64
CA THR A 368 -11.07 -21.16 -2.89
C THR A 368 -12.30 -21.46 -3.74
N GLN A 369 -13.44 -21.78 -3.12
CA GLN A 369 -14.69 -22.04 -3.84
C GLN A 369 -15.20 -20.84 -4.65
N ALA A 370 -14.92 -19.61 -4.21
CA ALA A 370 -15.29 -18.42 -4.96
C ALA A 370 -14.45 -18.28 -6.24
N LEU A 371 -13.15 -18.61 -6.17
CA LEU A 371 -12.29 -18.65 -7.36
C LEU A 371 -12.74 -19.71 -8.36
N ARG A 372 -13.13 -20.91 -7.90
CA ARG A 372 -13.73 -21.93 -8.77
C ARG A 372 -15.04 -21.47 -9.41
N SER A 373 -15.78 -20.60 -8.74
CA SER A 373 -17.01 -20.00 -9.26
C SER A 373 -16.75 -18.81 -10.20
N GLY A 374 -15.50 -18.37 -10.33
CA GLY A 374 -15.05 -17.41 -11.32
C GLY A 374 -14.39 -16.16 -10.74
N TYR A 375 -14.75 -15.67 -9.55
CA TYR A 375 -14.18 -14.41 -9.05
C TYR A 375 -14.34 -14.19 -7.54
N TRP A 376 -13.50 -13.31 -7.00
CA TRP A 376 -13.65 -12.70 -5.68
C TRP A 376 -13.56 -11.16 -5.80
N PRO A 377 -14.64 -10.42 -5.49
CA PRO A 377 -14.61 -8.95 -5.44
C PRO A 377 -14.35 -8.45 -4.00
N SER A 378 -13.79 -7.25 -3.86
CA SER A 378 -13.67 -6.57 -2.57
C SER A 378 -13.89 -5.06 -2.70
N TYR A 379 -14.64 -4.48 -1.76
CA TYR A 379 -15.23 -3.13 -1.91
C TYR A 379 -15.62 -2.47 -0.58
N ASN A 380 -14.79 -2.63 0.47
CA ASN A 380 -14.92 -1.96 1.77
C ASN A 380 -16.20 -2.30 2.58
N VAL A 381 -16.78 -3.48 2.35
CA VAL A 381 -17.85 -4.03 3.18
C VAL A 381 -17.40 -5.42 3.64
N PRO A 382 -17.42 -5.72 4.96
CA PRO A 382 -16.92 -6.99 5.45
C PRO A 382 -17.74 -8.19 4.95
N PHE A 383 -17.03 -9.25 4.56
CA PHE A 383 -17.59 -10.51 4.11
C PHE A 383 -18.00 -11.41 5.28
N HIS A 384 -17.12 -11.58 6.28
CA HIS A 384 -17.41 -12.45 7.41
C HIS A 384 -18.54 -11.83 8.24
N ARG A 385 -19.66 -12.56 8.34
CA ARG A 385 -20.89 -12.07 8.98
C ARG A 385 -20.65 -11.54 10.39
N ARG A 386 -19.77 -12.18 11.16
CA ARG A 386 -19.44 -11.74 12.52
C ARG A 386 -18.72 -10.39 12.52
N ILE A 387 -17.73 -10.21 11.64
CA ILE A 387 -17.04 -8.93 11.45
C ILE A 387 -18.03 -7.85 11.02
N TYR A 388 -18.87 -8.12 10.01
CA TYR A 388 -19.90 -7.19 9.52
C TYR A 388 -20.84 -6.70 10.63
N LEU A 389 -21.32 -7.62 11.48
CA LEU A 389 -22.24 -7.28 12.57
C LEU A 389 -21.53 -6.50 13.69
N LEU A 390 -20.36 -6.96 14.15
CA LEU A 390 -19.65 -6.33 15.27
C LEU A 390 -19.12 -4.93 14.93
N SER A 391 -18.70 -4.72 13.69
CA SER A 391 -18.26 -3.42 13.18
C SER A 391 -19.41 -2.44 12.94
N GLY A 392 -20.68 -2.86 13.09
CA GLY A 392 -21.85 -1.98 13.04
C GLY A 392 -22.48 -1.78 11.66
N TYR A 393 -22.06 -2.50 10.61
CA TYR A 393 -22.67 -2.37 9.28
C TYR A 393 -24.15 -2.74 9.26
N GLY A 394 -24.60 -3.65 10.14
CA GLY A 394 -26.02 -4.00 10.27
C GLY A 394 -26.91 -2.80 10.62
N GLU A 395 -26.44 -1.92 11.50
CA GLU A 395 -27.16 -0.69 11.85
C GLU A 395 -27.06 0.36 10.73
N MET A 396 -25.89 0.47 10.11
CA MET A 396 -25.71 1.37 8.96
C MET A 396 -26.61 0.98 7.78
N TRP A 397 -26.80 -0.31 7.52
CA TRP A 397 -27.72 -0.76 6.48
C TRP A 397 -29.17 -0.38 6.80
N LYS A 398 -29.62 -0.54 8.05
CA LYS A 398 -30.98 -0.11 8.46
C LYS A 398 -31.19 1.40 8.27
N GLN A 399 -30.15 2.20 8.53
CA GLN A 399 -30.24 3.66 8.51
C GLN A 399 -30.05 4.27 7.12
N HIS A 400 -29.16 3.69 6.31
CA HIS A 400 -28.69 4.29 5.05
C HIS A 400 -28.93 3.41 3.81
N GLY A 401 -29.49 2.21 4.00
CA GLY A 401 -29.84 1.31 2.90
C GLY A 401 -28.64 0.62 2.27
N ASP A 402 -28.82 0.22 1.01
CA ASP A 402 -27.96 -0.77 0.34
C ASP A 402 -26.50 -0.37 0.16
N ASP A 403 -26.13 0.90 0.34
CA ASP A 403 -24.73 1.34 0.28
C ASP A 403 -23.84 0.62 1.32
N PHE A 404 -24.44 0.08 2.39
CA PHE A 404 -23.76 -0.67 3.45
C PHE A 404 -24.03 -2.18 3.39
N SER A 405 -24.85 -2.64 2.45
CA SER A 405 -25.09 -4.07 2.22
C SER A 405 -23.89 -4.68 1.51
N TYR A 406 -23.42 -5.83 1.98
CA TYR A 406 -22.36 -6.59 1.31
C TYR A 406 -22.74 -6.92 -0.14
N ASP A 407 -24.00 -7.34 -0.36
CA ASP A 407 -24.44 -7.82 -1.66
C ASP A 407 -24.98 -6.71 -2.58
N LEU A 408 -25.56 -5.66 -2.01
CA LEU A 408 -26.37 -4.68 -2.75
C LEU A 408 -25.74 -3.31 -2.89
N CYS A 409 -24.55 -3.08 -2.31
CA CYS A 409 -23.84 -1.82 -2.53
C CYS A 409 -23.50 -1.63 -4.02
N PRO A 410 -23.33 -0.38 -4.50
CA PRO A 410 -23.11 -0.10 -5.92
C PRO A 410 -22.00 -0.94 -6.55
N ARG A 411 -20.84 -1.05 -5.88
CA ARG A 411 -19.69 -1.82 -6.36
C ARG A 411 -19.95 -3.32 -6.42
N ALA A 412 -20.64 -3.89 -5.43
CA ALA A 412 -21.05 -5.29 -5.45
C ALA A 412 -21.95 -5.59 -6.65
N LYS A 413 -22.89 -4.69 -6.98
CA LYS A 413 -23.78 -4.85 -8.14
C LYS A 413 -23.04 -4.72 -9.47
N ILE A 414 -22.14 -3.74 -9.59
CA ILE A 414 -21.33 -3.55 -10.80
C ILE A 414 -20.42 -4.76 -11.02
N PHE A 415 -19.66 -5.19 -10.02
CA PHE A 415 -18.83 -6.40 -10.14
C PHE A 415 -19.67 -7.63 -10.49
N ARG A 416 -20.82 -7.84 -9.84
CA ARG A 416 -21.69 -8.99 -10.14
C ARG A 416 -22.21 -8.98 -11.58
N ARG A 417 -22.52 -7.80 -12.13
CA ARG A 417 -22.98 -7.63 -13.52
C ARG A 417 -21.85 -7.84 -14.52
N ASP A 418 -20.67 -7.24 -14.27
CA ASP A 418 -19.66 -7.01 -15.31
C ASP A 418 -18.43 -7.91 -15.20
N GLN A 419 -18.20 -8.60 -14.08
CA GLN A 419 -17.03 -9.49 -13.95
C GLN A 419 -16.97 -10.62 -14.99
N GLY A 420 -18.11 -10.95 -15.59
CA GLY A 420 -18.22 -11.95 -16.65
C GLY A 420 -17.52 -11.53 -17.94
N ASP A 421 -17.41 -10.23 -18.18
CA ASP A 421 -16.81 -9.63 -19.38
C ASP A 421 -15.28 -9.47 -19.27
N VAL A 422 -14.70 -9.91 -18.14
CA VAL A 422 -13.25 -9.90 -17.92
C VAL A 422 -12.65 -11.21 -18.45
N GLU A 423 -12.00 -11.12 -19.60
CA GLU A 423 -11.44 -12.26 -20.35
C GLU A 423 -9.90 -12.24 -20.37
N ASP A 424 -9.29 -11.10 -20.08
CA ASP A 424 -7.85 -10.86 -20.18
C ASP A 424 -7.40 -9.66 -19.32
N LEU A 425 -6.11 -9.32 -19.40
CA LEU A 425 -5.56 -8.21 -18.62
C LEU A 425 -6.13 -6.85 -19.02
N ASP A 426 -6.50 -6.63 -20.29
CA ASP A 426 -7.02 -5.34 -20.77
C ASP A 426 -8.48 -5.10 -20.34
N SER A 427 -9.32 -6.12 -20.44
CA SER A 427 -10.68 -6.11 -19.87
C SER A 427 -10.65 -6.01 -18.34
N LEU A 428 -9.64 -6.57 -17.66
CA LEU A 428 -9.41 -6.35 -16.23
C LEU A 428 -9.04 -4.89 -15.92
N LYS A 429 -8.14 -4.27 -16.69
CA LYS A 429 -7.82 -2.85 -16.56
C LYS A 429 -9.08 -2.00 -16.72
N HIS A 430 -9.91 -2.32 -17.71
CA HIS A 430 -11.15 -1.62 -18.00
C HIS A 430 -12.15 -1.66 -16.83
N ILE A 431 -12.48 -2.84 -16.28
CA ILE A 431 -13.42 -2.92 -15.15
C ILE A 431 -12.87 -2.22 -13.90
N MET A 432 -11.56 -2.30 -13.65
CA MET A 432 -10.92 -1.68 -12.48
C MET A 432 -10.78 -0.16 -12.62
N ARG A 433 -10.91 0.36 -13.84
CA ARG A 433 -10.98 1.80 -14.12
C ARG A 433 -12.40 2.30 -14.38
N PHE A 434 -13.39 1.43 -14.31
CA PHE A 434 -14.78 1.75 -14.63
C PHE A 434 -15.34 2.90 -13.79
N ASN A 435 -15.87 3.91 -14.49
CA ASN A 435 -16.69 4.97 -13.92
C ASN A 435 -17.57 5.63 -15.01
N ASP A 436 -18.78 5.10 -15.19
CA ASP A 436 -19.81 5.74 -16.02
C ASP A 436 -20.96 6.28 -15.17
N TYR A 437 -20.64 6.98 -14.08
CA TYR A 437 -21.63 7.36 -13.05
C TYR A 437 -22.85 8.14 -13.54
N LYS A 438 -22.74 8.79 -14.71
CA LYS A 438 -23.80 9.57 -15.36
C LYS A 438 -24.87 8.68 -16.01
N LYS A 439 -24.49 7.49 -16.46
CA LYS A 439 -25.38 6.56 -17.19
C LYS A 439 -25.64 5.27 -16.42
N ASP A 440 -24.70 4.80 -15.61
CA ASP A 440 -24.85 3.57 -14.86
C ASP A 440 -25.96 3.70 -13.80
N PRO A 441 -27.02 2.87 -13.86
CA PRO A 441 -28.14 2.94 -12.93
C PRO A 441 -27.75 2.64 -11.48
N TYR A 442 -26.69 1.86 -11.24
CA TYR A 442 -26.20 1.56 -9.89
C TYR A 442 -25.46 2.73 -9.25
N SER A 443 -24.91 3.64 -10.06
CA SER A 443 -24.22 4.83 -9.58
C SER A 443 -25.18 5.94 -9.14
N LYS A 444 -26.43 5.95 -9.65
CA LYS A 444 -27.45 6.94 -9.29
C LYS A 444 -26.95 8.40 -9.41
N GLY A 445 -26.10 8.68 -10.40
CA GLY A 445 -25.52 10.02 -10.63
C GLY A 445 -24.43 10.44 -9.65
N ASP A 446 -23.97 9.57 -8.75
CA ASP A 446 -22.88 9.83 -7.82
C ASP A 446 -21.54 9.28 -8.38
N PRO A 447 -20.52 10.14 -8.59
CA PRO A 447 -19.25 9.75 -9.19
C PRO A 447 -18.39 8.81 -8.33
N CYS A 448 -18.82 8.50 -7.10
CA CYS A 448 -18.16 7.55 -6.22
C CYS A 448 -18.95 6.26 -5.95
N LYS A 449 -20.16 6.13 -6.51
CA LYS A 449 -20.91 4.87 -6.51
C LYS A 449 -20.53 4.00 -7.71
N THR A 450 -19.24 3.68 -7.81
CA THR A 450 -18.63 2.98 -8.95
C THR A 450 -17.34 2.25 -8.55
N ILE A 451 -16.66 1.55 -9.46
CA ILE A 451 -15.42 0.80 -9.16
C ILE A 451 -14.21 1.73 -8.99
N CYS A 452 -14.15 2.83 -9.73
CA CYS A 452 -13.11 3.85 -9.58
C CYS A 452 -13.70 5.26 -9.37
N CYS A 453 -13.94 5.60 -8.09
CA CYS A 453 -14.54 6.87 -7.66
C CYS A 453 -13.80 8.13 -8.12
N ARG A 454 -14.56 9.17 -8.48
CA ARG A 454 -14.10 10.52 -8.87
C ARG A 454 -14.78 11.60 -8.04
N ASN A 455 -14.41 11.74 -6.76
CA ASN A 455 -15.10 12.69 -5.87
C ASN A 455 -14.86 14.15 -6.26
N ASP A 456 -13.79 14.41 -6.99
CA ASP A 456 -13.48 15.70 -7.59
C ASP A 456 -14.56 16.15 -8.60
N LEU A 457 -15.31 15.20 -9.18
CA LEU A 457 -16.42 15.48 -10.09
C LEU A 457 -17.78 15.59 -9.38
N ASN A 458 -17.81 15.56 -8.05
CA ASN A 458 -19.04 15.73 -7.29
C ASN A 458 -19.56 17.17 -7.43
N THR A 459 -20.84 17.33 -7.80
CA THR A 459 -21.43 18.66 -8.06
C THR A 459 -21.74 19.47 -6.81
N LYS A 460 -21.84 18.83 -5.63
CA LYS A 460 -22.21 19.52 -4.38
C LYS A 460 -21.00 19.87 -3.54
N ARG A 461 -20.06 18.92 -3.38
CA ARG A 461 -18.86 19.05 -2.55
C ARG A 461 -17.71 18.32 -3.22
N PRO A 462 -17.14 18.90 -4.30
CA PRO A 462 -15.97 18.32 -4.93
C PRO A 462 -14.79 18.32 -3.96
N SER A 463 -14.08 17.21 -3.88
CA SER A 463 -12.86 17.08 -3.07
C SER A 463 -11.85 16.23 -3.87
N PRO A 464 -10.54 16.57 -3.85
CA PRO A 464 -9.53 15.87 -4.65
C PRO A 464 -9.21 14.52 -4.02
N GLY A 465 -10.13 13.59 -4.16
CA GLY A 465 -10.03 12.25 -3.59
C GLY A 465 -10.95 11.27 -4.30
N GLY A 466 -10.71 9.99 -4.01
CA GLY A 466 -11.31 8.88 -4.70
C GLY A 466 -10.23 7.99 -5.25
N CYS A 467 -10.57 7.25 -6.28
CA CYS A 467 -9.69 6.31 -6.93
C CYS A 467 -8.53 7.01 -7.66
N TYR A 468 -7.29 6.60 -7.42
CA TYR A 468 -6.11 7.23 -8.00
C TYR A 468 -5.07 6.25 -8.56
N ASP A 469 -5.33 4.95 -8.58
CA ASP A 469 -4.49 4.02 -9.30
C ASP A 469 -5.25 2.77 -9.74
N THR A 470 -4.58 1.95 -10.55
CA THR A 470 -4.87 0.54 -10.74
C THR A 470 -3.57 -0.21 -10.90
N LYS A 471 -3.44 -1.35 -10.23
CA LYS A 471 -2.39 -2.36 -10.48
C LYS A 471 -3.08 -3.64 -10.94
N VAL A 472 -2.56 -4.26 -11.99
CA VAL A 472 -3.03 -5.55 -12.51
C VAL A 472 -1.84 -6.47 -12.74
N THR A 473 -2.06 -7.76 -12.53
CA THR A 473 -1.15 -8.82 -12.97
C THR A 473 -1.96 -10.06 -13.32
N ASP A 474 -1.31 -11.04 -13.92
CA ASP A 474 -1.85 -12.37 -14.10
C ASP A 474 -0.95 -13.43 -13.45
N PHE A 475 -1.36 -14.69 -13.56
CA PHE A 475 -0.68 -15.81 -12.90
C PHE A 475 0.79 -15.94 -13.32
N HIS A 476 1.09 -15.70 -14.60
CA HIS A 476 2.42 -15.83 -15.18
C HIS A 476 3.29 -14.61 -14.88
N MET A 477 2.74 -13.41 -15.05
CA MET A 477 3.41 -12.15 -14.71
C MET A 477 3.81 -12.12 -13.24
N ALA A 478 2.94 -12.59 -12.34
CA ALA A 478 3.22 -12.66 -10.92
C ALA A 478 4.43 -13.55 -10.56
N GLU A 479 4.72 -14.58 -11.35
CA GLU A 479 5.89 -15.46 -11.16
C GLU A 479 7.20 -14.72 -11.32
N ASP A 480 7.23 -13.79 -12.28
CA ASP A 480 8.37 -12.94 -12.58
C ASP A 480 8.31 -11.59 -11.87
N PHE A 481 7.43 -11.45 -10.85
CA PHE A 481 7.22 -10.21 -10.10
C PHE A 481 6.79 -9.01 -10.97
N ARG A 482 6.10 -9.29 -12.08
CA ARG A 482 5.62 -8.30 -13.05
C ARG A 482 4.18 -7.89 -12.78
N ALA A 483 3.88 -6.63 -13.03
CA ALA A 483 2.54 -6.06 -13.00
C ALA A 483 2.45 -4.89 -13.97
N GLU A 484 1.25 -4.53 -14.41
CA GLU A 484 1.01 -3.21 -15.02
C GLU A 484 0.37 -2.29 -13.99
N ALA A 485 0.81 -1.03 -13.94
CA ALA A 485 0.27 -0.05 -13.02
C ALA A 485 0.01 1.30 -13.69
N LEU A 486 -1.08 1.96 -13.30
CA LEU A 486 -1.45 3.32 -13.70
C LEU A 486 -1.62 4.16 -12.44
N ASN A 487 -1.00 5.35 -12.42
CA ASN A 487 -1.22 6.36 -11.37
C ASN A 487 -2.07 7.49 -11.95
N GLY A 488 -3.14 7.85 -11.26
CA GLY A 488 -4.07 8.90 -11.63
C GLY A 488 -5.54 8.48 -11.52
N PRO A 489 -6.44 9.47 -11.31
CA PRO A 489 -7.87 9.24 -11.39
C PRO A 489 -8.31 8.76 -12.78
N THR A 490 -9.34 7.93 -12.85
CA THR A 490 -9.81 7.36 -14.12
C THR A 490 -10.30 8.45 -15.09
N THR A 491 -9.90 8.32 -16.36
CA THR A 491 -10.37 9.11 -17.51
C THR A 491 -11.28 8.31 -18.43
N GLN A 492 -11.62 7.07 -18.03
CA GLN A 492 -12.47 6.18 -18.80
C GLN A 492 -13.86 6.80 -19.04
N ASP A 493 -14.54 6.34 -20.08
CA ASP A 493 -15.92 6.73 -20.40
C ASP A 493 -16.11 8.24 -20.65
N GLY A 494 -15.02 8.91 -21.05
CA GLY A 494 -15.01 10.34 -21.39
C GLY A 494 -14.94 11.27 -20.18
N LEU A 495 -14.53 10.76 -19.00
CA LEU A 495 -14.29 11.61 -17.84
C LEU A 495 -13.07 12.50 -18.06
N PRO A 496 -13.13 13.78 -17.65
CA PRO A 496 -12.00 14.68 -17.83
C PRO A 496 -10.81 14.24 -16.96
N PRO A 497 -9.58 14.33 -17.47
CA PRO A 497 -8.37 14.22 -16.66
C PRO A 497 -8.39 15.18 -15.46
N PHE A 498 -7.84 14.72 -14.33
CA PHE A 498 -7.73 15.54 -13.13
C PHE A 498 -6.63 16.61 -13.29
N ASN A 499 -6.90 17.82 -12.78
CA ASN A 499 -5.96 18.95 -12.74
C ASN A 499 -6.00 19.64 -11.36
N TRP A 500 -4.83 19.81 -10.74
CA TRP A 500 -4.67 20.48 -9.44
C TRP A 500 -5.11 21.95 -9.43
N ASP A 501 -5.20 22.63 -10.57
CA ASP A 501 -5.67 24.02 -10.64
C ASP A 501 -7.08 24.19 -10.05
N GLN A 502 -7.90 23.13 -10.10
CA GLN A 502 -9.24 23.12 -9.53
C GLN A 502 -9.23 22.99 -7.99
N PHE A 503 -8.10 22.61 -7.41
CA PHE A 503 -7.92 22.32 -5.98
C PHE A 503 -6.62 22.92 -5.44
N SER A 504 -6.26 24.12 -5.88
CA SER A 504 -4.97 24.77 -5.61
C SER A 504 -4.67 25.04 -4.13
N SER A 505 -5.69 24.97 -3.25
CA SER A 505 -5.54 25.13 -1.79
C SER A 505 -4.99 23.88 -1.09
N VAL A 506 -5.02 22.72 -1.74
CA VAL A 506 -4.49 21.47 -1.17
C VAL A 506 -3.00 21.39 -1.44
N VAL A 507 -2.18 20.98 -0.48
CA VAL A 507 -0.73 20.85 -0.66
C VAL A 507 -0.42 19.61 -1.51
N HIS A 508 0.32 19.80 -2.62
CA HIS A 508 0.64 18.76 -3.62
C HIS A 508 2.06 18.94 -4.18
N GLN A 509 3.04 19.20 -3.31
CA GLN A 509 4.44 19.37 -3.68
C GLN A 509 4.98 18.14 -4.41
N GLY A 510 5.72 18.37 -5.50
CA GLY A 510 6.33 17.31 -6.32
C GLY A 510 5.35 16.45 -7.12
N LEU A 511 4.04 16.72 -7.07
CA LEU A 511 3.03 15.99 -7.84
C LEU A 511 2.89 16.56 -9.27
N PRO A 512 2.55 15.70 -10.27
CA PRO A 512 2.16 16.18 -11.60
C PRO A 512 0.98 17.15 -11.53
N GLN A 513 1.00 18.22 -12.32
CA GLN A 513 -0.13 19.17 -12.38
C GLN A 513 -1.40 18.51 -12.96
N PHE A 514 -1.22 17.61 -13.93
CA PHE A 514 -2.27 17.00 -14.73
C PHE A 514 -2.09 15.49 -14.81
N TYR A 515 -3.17 14.72 -14.66
CA TYR A 515 -3.14 13.26 -14.62
C TYR A 515 -3.84 12.66 -15.82
N ASN A 516 -3.06 12.23 -16.80
CA ASN A 516 -3.52 11.49 -17.97
C ASN A 516 -2.47 10.44 -18.39
N PHE A 517 -1.98 9.70 -17.40
CA PHE A 517 -1.00 8.64 -17.60
C PHE A 517 -1.66 7.38 -18.15
N SER A 518 -0.85 6.49 -18.69
CA SER A 518 -1.26 5.16 -19.15
C SER A 518 -0.68 4.08 -18.23
N PHE A 519 -1.14 2.84 -18.38
CA PHE A 519 -0.51 1.71 -17.71
C PHE A 519 0.95 1.56 -18.16
N VAL A 520 1.83 1.30 -17.20
CA VAL A 520 3.24 0.99 -17.45
C VAL A 520 3.61 -0.34 -16.81
N MET A 521 4.48 -1.08 -17.48
CA MET A 521 5.00 -2.36 -16.99
C MET A 521 6.00 -2.13 -15.86
N MET A 522 5.71 -2.74 -14.71
CA MET A 522 6.55 -2.78 -13.52
C MET A 522 7.22 -4.15 -13.48
N GLN A 523 8.54 -4.18 -13.54
CA GLN A 523 9.31 -5.42 -13.53
C GLN A 523 10.69 -5.20 -12.94
N PRO A 524 11.16 -6.08 -12.04
CA PRO A 524 12.49 -5.95 -11.47
C PRO A 524 13.57 -6.21 -12.52
N ARG A 525 14.64 -5.44 -12.46
CA ARG A 525 15.87 -5.61 -13.25
C ARG A 525 16.98 -6.27 -12.45
N LEU A 526 16.98 -6.09 -11.12
CA LEU A 526 18.04 -6.58 -10.22
C LEU A 526 17.75 -7.97 -9.63
N PHE A 527 16.59 -8.57 -9.89
CA PHE A 527 16.23 -9.92 -9.37
C PHE A 527 16.92 -11.05 -10.13
N GLN A 528 17.48 -10.77 -11.32
CA GLN A 528 18.31 -11.72 -12.06
C GLN A 528 19.81 -11.52 -11.69
N PRO A 529 20.61 -12.60 -11.61
CA PRO A 529 22.03 -12.53 -11.23
C PRO A 529 22.90 -11.57 -12.04
#